data_AF-A0A420FFJ3-F1
#
_entry.id   AF-A0A420FFJ3-F1
#
_cell.length_a   1.000
_cell.length_b   1.000
_cell.length_c   1.000
_cell.angle_alpha   90.00
_cell.angle_beta   90.00
_cell.angle_gamma   90.00
#
_symmetry.space_group_name_H-M   'P 1'
#
loop_
_entity.id
_entity.type
_entity.pdbx_description
1 polymer ?
#
loop_
_entity_poly.entity_id
_entity_poly.type
_entity_poly.pdbx_seq_one_letter_code
_entity_poly.pdbx_strand_id
1 'polypeptide(L)'
;MLSQLAKLPKLYQHFTIHNEIGPPITFVEFLSMHYWGQDLPDNDEQEDMKLPFKKYDLTAFSFVFVSNHKIHYVRPHQVVVDSAFGLPKPNNYSRSHISALFRPPQV
;
A
#
# COMPACT_ATOMS: atom_id res chain seq x y z
N MET A 1 -12.12 15.11 1.04
CA MET A 1 -12.87 14.00 1.70
C MET A 1 -12.11 13.40 2.87
N LEU A 2 -10.96 12.72 2.68
CA LEU A 2 -10.25 12.04 3.79
C LEU A 2 -9.74 12.99 4.89
N SER A 3 -9.31 14.20 4.52
CA SER A 3 -8.88 15.24 5.46
C SER A 3 -9.95 15.66 6.47
N GLN A 4 -11.24 15.45 6.16
CA GLN A 4 -12.32 15.77 7.10
C GLN A 4 -12.31 14.84 8.32
N LEU A 5 -11.82 13.61 8.19
CA LEU A 5 -11.69 12.67 9.32
C LEU A 5 -10.70 13.19 10.39
N ALA A 6 -9.72 14.01 10.00
CA ALA A 6 -8.80 14.64 10.95
C ALA A 6 -9.50 15.66 11.87
N LYS A 7 -10.73 16.08 11.55
CA LYS A 7 -11.55 16.97 12.38
C LYS A 7 -12.44 16.22 13.37
N LEU A 8 -12.46 14.89 13.37
CA LEU A 8 -13.23 14.09 14.33
C LEU A 8 -12.92 14.40 15.80
N PRO A 9 -11.66 14.64 16.22
CA PRO A 9 -11.39 15.04 17.60
C PRO A 9 -12.10 16.34 18.00
N LYS A 10 -12.20 17.29 17.06
CA LYS A 10 -12.88 18.57 17.30
C LYS A 10 -14.41 18.40 17.37
N LEU A 11 -14.98 17.51 16.56
CA LEU A 11 -16.39 17.12 16.67
C LEU A 11 -16.71 16.55 18.06
N TYR A 12 -15.87 15.63 18.56
CA TYR A 12 -16.06 15.04 19.88
C TYR A 12 -15.90 16.08 20.99
N GLN A 13 -14.92 16.98 20.88
CA GLN A 13 -14.77 18.09 21.82
C GLN A 13 -16.00 19.02 21.85
N HIS A 14 -16.59 19.33 20.70
CA HIS A 14 -17.80 20.16 20.64
C HIS A 14 -18.99 19.45 21.31
N PHE A 15 -19.12 18.14 21.12
CA PHE A 15 -20.12 17.31 21.80
C PHE A 15 -19.96 17.35 23.33
N THR A 16 -18.73 17.23 23.85
CA THR A 16 -18.52 17.28 25.31
C THR A 16 -18.89 18.63 25.89
N ILE A 17 -18.59 19.73 25.18
CA ILE A 17 -18.96 21.10 25.61
C ILE A 17 -20.49 21.23 25.72
N HIS A 18 -21.22 20.79 24.69
CA HIS A 18 -22.69 20.80 24.70
C HIS A 18 -23.26 19.96 25.85
N ASN A 19 -22.64 18.82 26.16
CA ASN A 19 -23.09 17.95 27.25
C ASN A 19 -22.70 18.44 28.65
N GLU A 20 -21.70 19.34 28.77
CA GLU A 20 -21.26 19.94 30.04
C GLU A 20 -21.99 21.25 30.36
N ILE A 21 -22.19 22.10 29.35
CA ILE A 21 -22.77 23.45 29.50
C ILE A 21 -24.29 23.44 29.26
N GLY A 22 -24.74 22.56 28.38
CA GLY A 22 -26.13 22.46 27.94
C GLY A 22 -26.92 21.35 28.63
N PRO A 23 -28.18 21.14 28.21
CA PRO A 23 -28.93 19.96 28.60
C PRO A 23 -28.20 18.69 28.13
N PRO A 24 -28.28 17.60 28.90
CA PRO A 24 -27.66 16.34 28.50
C PRO A 24 -28.27 15.86 27.18
N ILE A 25 -27.43 15.65 26.19
CA ILE A 25 -27.81 15.19 24.85
C ILE A 25 -27.02 13.96 24.48
N THR A 26 -27.63 13.07 23.71
CA THR A 26 -26.92 11.96 23.10
C THR A 26 -26.07 12.44 21.92
N PHE A 27 -25.06 11.66 21.56
CA PHE A 27 -24.24 11.97 20.39
C PHE A 27 -25.05 12.02 19.08
N VAL A 28 -26.10 11.21 18.95
CA VAL A 28 -26.98 11.21 17.77
C VAL A 28 -27.82 12.49 17.72
N GLU A 29 -28.34 12.95 18.85
CA GLU A 29 -29.07 14.22 18.94
C GLU A 29 -28.14 15.40 18.58
N PHE A 30 -26.91 15.40 19.10
CA PHE A 30 -25.87 16.36 18.72
C PHE A 30 -25.61 16.39 17.21
N LEU A 31 -25.46 15.22 16.57
CA LEU A 31 -25.29 15.16 15.12
C LEU A 31 -26.54 15.66 14.38
N SER A 32 -27.74 15.34 14.86
CA SER A 32 -28.99 15.77 14.23
C SER A 32 -29.13 17.30 14.26
N MET A 33 -28.75 17.93 15.37
CA MET A 33 -28.75 19.38 15.54
C MET A 33 -27.84 20.06 14.50
N HIS A 34 -26.59 19.59 14.35
CA HIS A 34 -25.61 20.26 13.49
C HIS A 34 -25.61 19.84 12.01
N TYR A 35 -26.24 18.72 11.64
CA TYR A 35 -26.23 18.20 10.25
C TYR A 35 -27.61 18.01 9.62
N TRP A 36 -28.70 18.04 10.39
CA TRP A 36 -30.06 17.80 9.87
C TRP A 36 -30.88 19.08 9.65
N GLY A 37 -30.27 20.26 9.85
CA GLY A 37 -30.79 21.55 9.37
C GLY A 37 -31.74 22.29 10.31
N GLN A 38 -31.82 21.91 11.58
CA GLN A 38 -32.38 22.75 12.64
C GLN A 38 -31.23 23.29 13.49
N ASP A 39 -30.39 24.14 12.90
CA ASP A 39 -29.39 24.87 13.67
C ASP A 39 -30.16 25.70 14.72
N LEU A 40 -30.02 25.30 15.98
CA LEU A 40 -30.53 26.05 17.12
C LEU A 40 -29.73 27.37 17.17
N PRO A 41 -30.36 28.53 17.41
CA PRO A 41 -29.64 29.78 17.58
C PRO A 41 -28.92 29.78 18.94
N ASP A 42 -27.76 29.13 19.02
CA ASP A 42 -26.90 29.03 20.20
C ASP A 42 -25.63 29.90 20.08
N ASN A 43 -25.52 30.68 18.99
CA ASN A 43 -24.41 31.58 18.71
C ASN A 43 -23.04 30.86 18.57
N ASP A 44 -23.02 29.57 18.24
CA ASP A 44 -21.81 28.77 18.06
C ASP A 44 -21.36 28.61 16.59
N GLU A 45 -21.99 29.36 15.67
CA GLU A 45 -21.84 29.27 14.20
C GLU A 45 -20.37 29.18 13.72
N GLN A 46 -19.46 29.88 14.39
CA GLN A 46 -18.03 29.82 14.08
C GLN A 46 -17.36 28.49 14.42
N GLU A 47 -17.75 27.84 15.51
CA GLU A 47 -17.25 26.51 15.89
C GLU A 47 -17.92 25.44 15.02
N ASP A 48 -19.20 25.61 14.72
CA ASP A 48 -19.95 24.76 13.82
C ASP A 48 -19.31 24.64 12.44
N MET A 49 -18.86 25.75 11.87
CA MET A 49 -18.16 25.77 10.58
C MET A 49 -16.82 25.02 10.58
N LYS A 50 -16.27 24.69 11.76
CA LYS A 50 -15.02 23.92 11.90
C LYS A 50 -15.27 22.41 11.95
N LEU A 51 -16.52 21.97 12.08
CA LEU A 51 -16.87 20.56 12.10
C LEU A 51 -16.59 19.87 10.74
N PRO A 52 -16.35 18.55 10.75
CA PRO A 52 -16.15 17.78 9.53
C PRO A 52 -17.36 17.89 8.59
N PHE A 53 -17.11 17.93 7.28
CA PHE A 53 -18.16 17.88 6.24
C PHE A 53 -19.17 19.05 6.20
N LYS A 54 -19.05 20.10 7.02
CA LYS A 54 -19.89 21.31 6.91
C LYS A 54 -19.62 22.14 5.63
N LYS A 55 -18.46 21.95 4.97
CA LYS A 55 -18.13 22.56 3.68
C LYS A 55 -17.58 21.52 2.72
N TYR A 56 -17.91 21.68 1.44
CA TYR A 56 -17.25 20.94 0.37
C TYR A 56 -15.85 21.51 0.19
N ASP A 57 -14.84 20.65 0.32
CA ASP A 57 -13.46 21.00 0.04
C ASP A 57 -13.02 20.24 -1.22
N LEU A 58 -12.85 20.99 -2.31
CA LEU A 58 -12.41 20.49 -3.62
C LEU A 58 -10.89 20.26 -3.66
N THR A 59 -10.18 20.47 -2.55
CA THR A 59 -8.74 20.25 -2.47
C THR A 59 -8.44 18.76 -2.66
N ALA A 60 -8.07 18.40 -3.90
CA ALA A 60 -7.56 17.09 -4.24
C ALA A 60 -6.16 16.95 -3.66
N PHE A 61 -5.97 16.03 -2.72
CA PHE A 61 -4.64 15.68 -2.24
C PHE A 61 -3.91 14.91 -3.34
N SER A 62 -2.93 15.56 -3.99
CA SER A 62 -1.99 14.89 -4.88
C SER A 62 -0.81 14.37 -4.08
N PHE A 63 -0.67 13.04 -3.97
CA PHE A 63 0.51 12.41 -3.40
C PHE A 63 1.43 11.95 -4.53
N VAL A 64 2.69 12.42 -4.53
CA VAL A 64 3.72 11.93 -5.45
C VAL A 64 4.47 10.80 -4.74
N PHE A 65 4.27 9.57 -5.20
CA PHE A 65 5.03 8.41 -4.72
C PHE A 65 6.38 8.35 -5.45
N VAL A 66 7.47 8.59 -4.72
CA VAL A 66 8.84 8.39 -5.24
C VAL A 66 9.35 7.04 -4.72
N SER A 67 9.56 6.10 -5.64
CA SER A 67 10.10 4.78 -5.31
C SER A 67 11.58 4.89 -4.93
N ASN A 68 11.94 4.43 -3.74
CA ASN A 68 13.33 4.42 -3.23
C ASN A 68 14.08 3.10 -3.55
N HIS A 69 13.67 2.35 -4.58
CA HIS A 69 14.33 1.08 -4.89
C HIS A 69 15.76 1.31 -5.39
N LYS A 70 16.74 0.73 -4.68
CA LYS A 70 18.14 0.70 -5.13
C LYS A 70 18.28 -0.46 -6.11
N ILE A 71 18.51 -0.15 -7.39
CA ILE A 71 18.78 -1.17 -8.40
C ILE A 71 20.17 -1.74 -8.13
N HIS A 72 20.24 -3.00 -7.71
CA HIS A 72 21.49 -3.73 -7.57
C HIS A 72 21.83 -4.43 -8.89
N TYR A 73 22.88 -3.98 -9.57
CA TYR A 73 23.41 -4.68 -10.73
C TYR A 73 24.24 -5.88 -10.27
N VAL A 74 23.75 -7.09 -10.53
CA VAL A 74 24.54 -8.31 -10.35
C VAL A 74 25.56 -8.35 -11.48
N ARG A 75 26.87 -8.25 -11.17
CA ARG A 75 27.92 -8.50 -12.17
C ARG A 75 27.88 -9.97 -12.57
N PRO A 76 27.68 -10.33 -13.84
CA PRO A 76 27.79 -11.71 -14.27
C PRO A 76 29.24 -12.16 -14.08
N HIS A 77 29.45 -13.19 -13.27
CA HIS A 77 30.76 -13.84 -13.15
C HIS A 77 31.02 -14.59 -14.45
N GLN A 78 31.96 -14.08 -15.27
CA GLN A 78 32.39 -14.78 -16.47
C GLN A 78 33.29 -15.95 -16.04
N VAL A 79 32.73 -17.17 -16.07
CA VAL A 79 33.54 -18.39 -15.93
C VAL A 79 34.32 -18.55 -17.24
N VAL A 80 35.62 -18.29 -17.20
CA VAL A 80 36.52 -18.65 -18.30
C VAL A 80 36.67 -20.17 -18.25
N VAL A 81 35.96 -20.86 -19.15
CA VAL A 81 36.16 -22.29 -19.38
C VAL A 81 37.43 -22.43 -20.21
N ASP A 82 38.50 -22.92 -19.59
CA ASP A 82 39.73 -23.23 -20.30
C ASP A 82 39.45 -24.39 -21.27
N SER A 83 39.32 -24.09 -22.57
CA SER A 83 39.01 -25.06 -23.62
C SER A 83 40.24 -25.89 -24.01
N ALA A 84 41.07 -26.27 -23.04
CA ALA A 84 42.13 -27.26 -23.23
C ALA A 84 41.51 -28.67 -23.27
N PHE A 85 40.60 -28.90 -24.22
CA PHE A 85 40.29 -30.25 -24.67
C PHE A 85 41.54 -30.77 -25.37
N GLY A 86 42.43 -31.40 -24.60
CA GLY A 86 43.52 -32.18 -25.17
C GLY A 86 42.94 -33.12 -26.21
N LEU A 87 43.54 -33.15 -27.41
CA LEU A 87 43.15 -34.07 -28.49
C LEU A 87 42.88 -35.46 -27.89
N PRO A 88 41.71 -36.07 -28.14
CA PRO A 88 41.49 -37.43 -27.67
C PRO A 88 42.57 -38.29 -28.31
N LYS A 89 43.44 -38.90 -27.48
CA LYS A 89 44.36 -39.93 -27.96
C LYS A 89 43.53 -40.93 -28.76
N PRO A 90 43.94 -41.33 -29.99
CA PRO A 90 43.22 -42.34 -30.73
C PRO A 90 43.23 -43.63 -29.91
N ASN A 91 42.13 -43.88 -29.23
CA ASN A 91 41.98 -45.06 -28.40
C ASN A 91 41.61 -46.19 -29.35
N ASN A 92 42.59 -46.96 -29.80
CA ASN A 92 42.42 -48.11 -30.71
C ASN A 92 41.66 -49.29 -30.05
N TYR A 93 41.02 -49.06 -28.90
CA TYR A 93 40.21 -50.03 -28.20
C TYR A 93 38.74 -49.77 -28.55
N SER A 94 38.21 -50.57 -29.47
CA SER A 94 36.77 -50.69 -29.68
C SER A 94 36.12 -51.28 -28.42
N ARG A 95 35.79 -50.45 -27.43
CA ARG A 95 34.88 -50.84 -26.34
C ARG A 95 33.45 -50.80 -26.86
N SER A 96 33.04 -51.91 -27.46
CA SER A 96 31.68 -52.23 -27.94
C SER A 96 30.58 -51.98 -26.88
N HIS A 97 30.92 -51.94 -25.60
CA HIS A 97 29.96 -51.81 -24.50
C HIS A 97 29.45 -50.38 -24.24
N ILE A 98 30.19 -49.32 -24.64
CA ILE A 98 29.77 -47.94 -24.39
C ILE A 98 28.72 -47.49 -25.42
N SER A 99 28.83 -47.94 -26.67
CA SER A 99 27.81 -47.70 -27.70
C SER A 99 26.54 -48.52 -27.48
N ALA A 100 26.56 -49.51 -26.57
CA ALA A 100 25.39 -50.28 -26.18
C ALA A 100 24.46 -49.52 -25.22
N LEU A 101 24.94 -48.47 -24.54
CA LEU A 101 24.16 -47.69 -23.57
C LEU A 101 23.09 -46.81 -24.23
N PHE A 102 23.27 -46.47 -25.52
CA PHE A 102 22.35 -45.62 -26.27
C PHE A 102 21.62 -46.39 -27.38
N ARG A 103 21.05 -47.55 -27.03
CA ARG A 103 20.18 -48.28 -27.96
C ARG A 103 18.71 -48.07 -27.58
N PRO A 104 17.83 -47.80 -28.56
CA PRO A 104 16.41 -47.71 -28.30
C PRO A 104 15.87 -49.08 -27.82
N PRO A 105 14.75 -49.10 -27.07
CA PRO A 105 14.17 -50.33 -26.56
C PRO A 105 13.79 -51.27 -27.71
N GLN A 106 14.16 -52.54 -27.60
CA GLN A 106 13.75 -53.57 -28.53
C GLN A 106 12.48 -54.24 -27.99
N VAL A 107 11.40 -54.19 -28.78
CA VAL A 107 10.10 -54.81 -28.50
C VAL A 107 10.07 -56.27 -28.89
#